data_AF-A0A4D6MG63-F1
#
_entry.id   AF-A0A4D6MG63-F1
#
_cell.length_a   1.000
_cell.length_b   1.000
_cell.length_c   1.000
_cell.angle_alpha   90.00
_cell.angle_beta   90.00
_cell.angle_gamma   90.00
#
_symmetry.space_group_name_H-M   'P 1'
#
loop_
_entity.id
_entity.type
_entity.pdbx_description
1 polymer ?
#
loop_
_entity_poly.entity_id
_entity_poly.type
_entity_poly.pdbx_seq_one_letter_code
_entity_poly.pdbx_strand_id
1 'polypeptide(L)'
;MENNFNEDDVINRMSRYQFSIIHLQDEVVGFVDRAFAILYDDDLDRQWTLRDEEGNRHVVTYNKNLQKPMLIGRWTELRHIYELHNFHTIYFGYVGFAS
;
A
#
# COMPACT_ATOMS: atom_id res chain seq x y z
N MET A 1 36.53 13.48 -14.59
CA MET A 1 35.50 13.60 -13.54
C MET A 1 34.42 12.61 -13.90
N GLU A 2 34.44 11.44 -13.27
CA GLU A 2 33.44 10.40 -13.50
C GLU A 2 32.12 10.88 -12.90
N ASN A 3 31.09 11.00 -13.74
CA ASN A 3 29.74 11.22 -13.27
C ASN A 3 29.27 9.92 -12.62
N ASN A 4 29.41 9.83 -11.29
CA ASN A 4 28.66 8.89 -10.48
C ASN A 4 27.18 9.29 -10.51
N PHE A 5 26.51 8.99 -11.63
CA PHE A 5 25.07 8.88 -11.65
C PHE A 5 24.74 7.63 -10.84
N ASN A 6 24.46 7.84 -9.55
CA ASN A 6 24.00 6.80 -8.66
C ASN A 6 22.55 6.47 -9.08
N GLU A 7 22.37 5.47 -9.94
CA GLU A 7 21.05 5.04 -10.42
C GLU A 7 20.11 4.73 -9.25
N ASP A 8 20.65 4.24 -8.14
CA ASP A 8 19.91 4.00 -6.89
C ASP A 8 19.34 5.29 -6.28
N ASP A 9 20.04 6.42 -6.36
CA ASP A 9 19.51 7.73 -5.92
C ASP A 9 18.48 8.30 -6.89
N VAL A 10 18.56 7.96 -8.18
CA VAL A 10 17.58 8.39 -9.20
C VAL A 10 16.29 7.57 -9.07
N ILE A 11 16.39 6.27 -8.83
CA ILE A 11 15.25 5.37 -8.57
C ILE A 11 14.56 5.77 -7.26
N ASN A 12 15.32 6.17 -6.23
CA ASN A 12 14.77 6.67 -4.97
C ASN A 12 14.11 8.07 -5.11
N ARG A 13 14.43 8.82 -6.18
CA ARG A 13 13.87 10.15 -6.49
C ARG A 13 12.71 10.16 -7.49
N MET A 14 12.45 9.08 -8.22
CA MET A 14 11.18 8.91 -8.93
C MET A 14 10.12 8.56 -7.89
N SER A 15 9.49 9.60 -7.33
CA SER A 15 8.51 9.56 -6.25
C SER A 15 7.68 8.27 -6.25
N ARG A 16 8.03 7.33 -5.35
CA ARG A 16 7.18 6.22 -4.94
C ARG A 16 5.77 6.76 -4.74
N TYR A 17 4.81 6.30 -5.52
CA TYR A 17 3.46 6.86 -5.45
C TYR A 17 2.91 6.66 -4.04
N GLN A 18 2.55 7.75 -3.39
CA GLN A 18 1.94 7.69 -2.07
C GLN A 18 0.43 7.58 -2.25
N PHE A 19 -0.17 6.60 -1.59
CA PHE A 19 -1.62 6.49 -1.51
C PHE A 19 -2.04 6.33 -0.05
N SER A 20 -3.27 6.71 0.24
CA SER A 20 -3.84 6.52 1.57
C SER A 20 -4.85 5.39 1.55
N ILE A 21 -4.95 4.71 2.69
CA ILE A 21 -6.06 3.82 2.99
C ILE A 21 -6.84 4.45 4.13
N ILE A 22 -8.13 4.67 3.90
CA ILE A 22 -9.05 5.19 4.90
C ILE A 22 -9.76 4.02 5.55
N HIS A 23 -9.78 4.05 6.88
CA HIS A 23 -10.60 3.14 7.66
C HIS A 23 -11.73 3.91 8.35
N LEU A 24 -12.96 3.43 8.16
CA LEU A 24 -14.15 3.92 8.84
C LEU A 24 -14.47 2.98 10.01
N GLN A 25 -14.80 3.55 11.18
CA GLN A 25 -15.22 2.77 12.34
C GLN A 25 -16.34 1.80 11.95
N ASP A 26 -16.24 0.56 12.43
CA ASP A 26 -17.15 -0.59 12.15
C ASP A 26 -17.01 -1.28 10.77
N GLU A 27 -16.13 -0.80 9.88
CA GLU A 27 -15.82 -1.52 8.64
C GLU A 27 -14.76 -2.60 8.86
N VAL A 28 -14.93 -3.77 8.23
CA VAL A 28 -13.91 -4.84 8.26
C VAL A 28 -12.88 -4.70 7.14
N VAL A 29 -13.01 -3.65 6.32
CA VAL A 29 -12.23 -3.42 5.12
C VAL A 29 -11.42 -2.12 5.20
N GLY A 30 -10.36 -2.04 4.40
CA GLY A 30 -9.59 -0.82 4.16
C GLY A 30 -9.91 -0.26 2.78
N PHE A 31 -10.34 1.00 2.70
CA PHE A 31 -10.65 1.64 1.41
C PHE A 31 -9.37 2.14 0.76
N VAL A 32 -9.07 1.64 -0.43
CA VAL A 32 -7.89 2.04 -1.20
C VAL A 32 -8.24 3.27 -2.04
N ASP A 33 -7.29 4.18 -2.23
CA ASP A 33 -7.43 5.29 -3.16
C ASP A 33 -7.73 4.78 -4.59
N ARG A 34 -8.79 5.32 -5.20
CA ARG A 34 -9.25 4.86 -6.51
C ARG A 34 -8.33 5.28 -7.65
N ALA A 35 -7.69 6.45 -7.56
CA ALA A 35 -6.75 6.90 -8.58
C ALA A 35 -5.51 6.00 -8.59
N PHE A 36 -5.01 5.62 -7.41
CA PHE A 36 -3.96 4.62 -7.27
C PHE A 36 -4.34 3.27 -7.90
N ALA A 37 -5.51 2.74 -7.55
CA ALA A 37 -5.98 1.46 -8.07
C ALA A 37 -6.10 1.43 -9.60
N ILE A 38 -6.53 2.54 -10.22
CA ILE A 38 -6.63 2.66 -11.68
C ILE A 38 -5.24 2.77 -12.31
N LEU A 39 -4.35 3.59 -11.72
CA LEU A 39 -3.02 3.85 -12.27
C LEU A 39 -2.15 2.59 -12.33
N TYR A 40 -2.34 1.67 -11.37
CA TYR A 40 -1.52 0.47 -11.21
C TYR A 40 -2.33 -0.85 -11.37
N ASP A 41 -3.52 -0.86 -11.98
CA ASP A 41 -4.37 -2.07 -12.06
C ASP A 41 -3.69 -3.29 -12.70
N ASP A 42 -2.77 -3.05 -13.65
CA ASP A 42 -2.00 -4.09 -14.31
C ASP A 42 -0.91 -4.69 -13.39
N ASP A 43 -0.40 -3.90 -12.44
CA ASP A 43 0.63 -4.32 -11.49
C ASP A 43 0.04 -4.87 -10.17
N LEU A 44 -1.19 -4.47 -9.83
CA LEU A 44 -1.80 -4.80 -8.54
C LEU A 44 -2.47 -6.17 -8.58
N ASP A 45 -1.73 -7.17 -8.09
CA ASP A 45 -2.25 -8.51 -7.84
C ASP A 45 -3.26 -8.56 -6.68
N ARG A 46 -3.93 -9.71 -6.52
CA ARG A 46 -4.90 -9.92 -5.42
C ARG A 46 -4.26 -10.02 -4.04
N GLN A 47 -2.96 -10.33 -3.95
CA GLN A 47 -2.24 -10.43 -2.68
C GLN A 47 -1.18 -9.36 -2.62
N TRP A 48 -1.28 -8.48 -1.62
CA TRP A 48 -0.30 -7.42 -1.42
C TRP A 48 0.56 -7.75 -0.20
N THR A 49 1.85 -7.44 -0.30
CA THR A 49 2.75 -7.45 0.85
C THR A 49 2.97 -6.01 1.31
N LEU A 50 2.45 -5.68 2.48
CA LEU A 50 2.68 -4.41 3.16
C LEU A 50 3.92 -4.54 4.04
N ARG A 51 4.76 -3.50 4.05
CA ARG A 51 5.96 -3.43 4.88
C ARG A 51 5.89 -2.18 5.75
N ASP A 52 6.16 -2.31 7.05
CA ASP A 52 6.27 -1.17 7.96
C ASP A 52 7.70 -0.62 8.04
N GLU A 53 7.89 0.41 8.86
CA GLU A 53 9.18 1.08 9.05
C GLU A 53 10.22 0.19 9.75
N GLU A 54 9.78 -0.77 10.58
CA GLU A 54 10.64 -1.75 11.26
C GLU A 54 11.03 -2.93 10.35
N GLY A 55 10.35 -3.06 9.21
CA GLY A 55 10.57 -4.11 8.21
C GLY A 55 9.69 -5.34 8.37
N ASN A 56 8.70 -5.30 9.26
CA ASN A 56 7.68 -6.34 9.38
C ASN A 56 6.86 -6.42 8.10
N ARG A 57 6.50 -7.65 7.69
CA ARG A 57 5.76 -7.91 6.46
C ARG A 57 4.39 -8.50 6.77
N HIS A 58 3.37 -7.93 6.14
CA HIS A 58 1.98 -8.38 6.27
C HIS A 58 1.39 -8.64 4.90
N VAL A 59 0.74 -9.79 4.75
CA VAL A 59 0.05 -10.14 3.51
C VAL A 59 -1.43 -9.85 3.68
N VAL A 60 -1.98 -9.04 2.78
CA VAL A 60 -3.40 -8.65 2.74
C VAL A 60 -3.99 -8.95 1.37
N THR A 61 -5.30 -9.16 1.33
CA THR A 61 -6.01 -9.44 0.08
C THR A 61 -6.68 -8.18 -0.48
N TYR A 62 -6.29 -7.80 -1.69
CA TYR A 62 -6.93 -6.77 -2.49
C TYR A 62 -8.05 -7.37 -3.35
N ASN A 63 -9.19 -6.70 -3.40
CA ASN A 63 -10.39 -7.22 -4.06
C ASN A 63 -10.40 -7.07 -5.59
N LYS A 64 -9.40 -6.40 -6.20
CA LYS A 64 -9.28 -6.19 -7.67
C LYS A 64 -10.55 -5.57 -8.28
N ASN A 65 -11.15 -4.60 -7.58
CA ASN A 65 -12.35 -3.90 -8.01
C ASN A 65 -12.11 -2.40 -8.14
N LEU A 66 -11.98 -1.90 -9.37
CA LEU A 66 -11.72 -0.48 -9.65
C LEU A 66 -12.88 0.48 -9.34
N GLN A 67 -14.11 -0.02 -9.15
CA GLN A 67 -15.23 0.83 -8.71
C GLN A 67 -15.18 1.07 -7.20
N LYS A 68 -14.79 0.04 -6.44
CA LYS A 68 -14.69 0.08 -4.97
C LYS A 68 -13.46 -0.71 -4.53
N PRO A 69 -12.25 -0.12 -4.67
CA PRO A 69 -11.01 -0.83 -4.37
C PRO A 69 -10.83 -0.94 -2.86
N MET A 70 -10.63 -2.17 -2.37
CA MET A 70 -10.62 -2.48 -0.94
C MET A 70 -9.60 -3.56 -0.60
N LEU A 71 -9.00 -3.43 0.58
CA LEU A 71 -8.34 -4.52 1.30
C LEU A 71 -9.37 -5.23 2.18
N ILE A 72 -9.52 -6.54 2.00
CA ILE A 72 -10.56 -7.34 2.65
C ILE A 72 -9.97 -8.42 3.57
N GLY A 73 -9.01 -9.19 3.08
CA GLY A 73 -8.44 -10.33 3.79
C GLY A 73 -7.23 -9.89 4.61
N ARG A 74 -7.14 -10.36 5.86
CA ARG A 74 -6.04 -10.08 6.80
C ARG A 74 -5.85 -8.61 7.19
N TRP A 75 -6.68 -7.72 6.66
CA TRP A 75 -6.68 -6.29 6.98
C TRP A 75 -7.07 -6.04 8.44
N THR A 76 -8.09 -6.76 8.93
CA THR A 76 -8.56 -6.62 10.30
C THR A 76 -7.51 -7.09 11.30
N GLU A 77 -6.79 -8.17 11.01
CA GLU A 77 -5.69 -8.68 11.82
C GLU A 77 -4.53 -7.68 11.87
N LEU A 78 -4.17 -7.07 10.74
CA LEU A 78 -3.19 -5.99 10.69
C LEU A 78 -3.60 -4.82 11.59
N ARG A 79 -4.89 -4.43 11.59
CA ARG A 79 -5.38 -3.38 12.51
C ARG A 79 -5.19 -3.73 13.98
N HIS A 80 -5.41 -4.99 14.37
CA HIS A 80 -5.21 -5.41 15.75
C HIS A 80 -3.73 -5.39 16.15
N ILE A 81 -2.83 -5.76 15.23
CA ILE A 81 -1.38 -5.75 15.48
C ILE A 81 -0.87 -4.34 15.76
N TYR A 82 -1.38 -3.33 15.04
CA TYR A 82 -0.97 -1.93 15.17
C TYR A 82 -1.95 -1.06 15.98
N GLU A 83 -2.90 -1.68 16.70
CA GLU A 83 -3.87 -1.00 17.58
C GLU A 83 -4.70 0.11 16.89
N LEU A 84 -5.05 -0.08 15.61
CA LEU A 84 -5.77 0.88 14.78
C LEU A 84 -7.29 0.78 15.00
N HIS A 85 -7.75 1.15 16.20
CA HIS A 85 -9.12 0.89 16.66
C HIS A 85 -10.16 1.96 16.30
N ASN A 86 -9.74 3.15 15.85
CA ASN A 86 -10.64 4.27 15.54
C ASN A 86 -10.55 4.67 14.06
N PHE A 87 -11.12 5.82 13.70
CA PHE A 87 -10.89 6.40 12.38
C PHE A 87 -9.40 6.70 12.20
N HIS A 88 -8.80 6.06 11.21
CA HIS A 88 -7.39 6.25 10.86
C HIS A 88 -7.24 6.36 9.34
N THR A 89 -6.38 7.29 8.95
CA THR A 89 -5.83 7.35 7.60
C THR A 89 -4.41 6.83 7.68
N ILE A 90 -4.11 5.78 6.91
CA ILE A 90 -2.79 5.18 6.85
C ILE A 90 -2.18 5.54 5.50
N TYR A 91 -0.94 6.01 5.50
CA TYR A 91 -0.22 6.38 4.28
C TYR A 91 0.72 5.24 3.88
N PHE A 92 0.66 4.85 2.61
CA PHE A 92 1.51 3.83 2.04
C PHE A 92 2.33 4.43 0.89
N GLY A 93 3.60 4.06 0.82
CA GLY A 93 4.42 4.24 -0.37
C GLY A 93 4.36 3.00 -1.24
N TYR A 94 3.98 3.14 -2.51
CA TYR A 94 4.05 2.07 -3.48
C TYR A 94 5.48 1.92 -4.00
N VAL A 95 6.04 0.72 -3.82
CA VAL A 95 7.42 0.37 -4.22
C VAL A 95 7.47 -0.50 -5.48
N GLY A 96 6.32 -0.87 -6.05
CA GLY A 96 6.26 -1.80 -7.18
C GLY A 96 6.55 -3.25 -6.79
N PHE A 97 6.68 -4.10 -7.81
CA PHE A 97 7.29 -5.42 -7.68
C PHE A 97 8.79 -5.23 -7.40
N ALA A 98 9.18 -5.30 -6.13
CA ALA A 98 10.58 -5.48 -5.77
C ALA A 98 10.99 -6.92 -6.14
N SER A 99 11.69 -7.07 -7.26
CA SER A 99 12.42 -8.29 -7.63
C SER A 99 13.57 -8.56 -6.67
#